data_AF-A0A3N9N1L1-F1
#
_entry.id   AF-A0A3N9N1L1-F1
#
_cell.length_a   1.000
_cell.length_b   1.000
_cell.length_c   1.000
_cell.angle_alpha   90.00
_cell.angle_beta   90.00
_cell.angle_gamma   90.00
#
_symmetry.space_group_name_H-M   'P 1'
#
loop_
_entity.id
_entity.type
_entity.pdbx_description
1 polymer ?
#
loop_
_entity_poly.entity_id
_entity_poly.type
_entity_poly.pdbx_seq_one_letter_code
_entity_poly.pdbx_strand_id
1 'polypeptide(L)' 'MVSVNVNNYGSLDKALKAFKTRVRKAHIIELSNQKTHFISRSELKRRRKKRKIRTNQYEL' A
#
# COMPACT_ATOMS: atom_id res chain seq x y z
N MET A 1 -10.47 9.24 -2.24
CA MET A 1 -9.90 9.42 -3.60
C MET A 1 -8.44 9.84 -3.45
N VAL A 2 -7.48 9.15 -4.08
CA VAL A 2 -6.08 9.63 -4.13
C VAL A 2 -5.92 10.44 -5.40
N SER A 3 -5.55 11.70 -5.28
CA SER A 3 -5.27 12.60 -6.39
C SER A 3 -4.03 13.44 -6.10
N VAL A 4 -3.40 13.94 -7.16
CA VAL A 4 -2.24 14.82 -7.10
C VAL A 4 -2.41 15.89 -8.18
N ASN A 5 -2.26 17.16 -7.82
CA ASN A 5 -2.30 18.26 -8.79
C ASN A 5 -0.95 18.35 -9.49
N VAL A 6 -0.92 18.22 -10.83
CA VAL A 6 0.33 18.24 -11.63
C VAL A 6 1.04 19.59 -11.51
N ASN A 7 0.30 20.70 -11.41
CA ASN A 7 0.86 22.05 -11.34
C ASN A 7 1.77 22.25 -10.11
N ASN A 8 1.54 21.49 -9.04
CA ASN A 8 2.33 21.60 -7.81
C ASN A 8 3.72 20.94 -7.90
N TYR A 9 4.00 20.16 -8.95
CA TYR A 9 5.24 19.36 -9.07
C TYR A 9 6.11 19.77 -10.26
N GLY A 10 5.64 20.71 -11.10
CA GLY A 10 6.38 21.27 -12.23
C GLY A 10 6.58 20.33 -13.43
N SER A 11 6.35 19.03 -13.28
CA SER A 11 6.33 18.09 -14.39
C SER A 11 5.40 16.90 -14.13
N LEU A 12 4.88 16.31 -15.20
CA LEU A 12 4.02 15.12 -15.13
C LEU A 12 4.74 13.94 -14.46
N ASP A 13 6.01 13.72 -14.76
CA ASP A 13 6.79 12.61 -14.20
C ASP A 13 6.95 12.74 -12.67
N LYS A 14 7.25 13.96 -12.18
CA LYS A 14 7.32 14.23 -10.74
C LYS A 14 5.96 14.04 -10.06
N ALA A 15 4.89 14.50 -10.69
CA ALA A 15 3.52 14.29 -10.19
C ALA A 15 3.14 12.80 -10.16
N LEU A 16 3.54 12.03 -11.18
CA LEU A 16 3.32 10.58 -11.25
C LEU A 16 4.09 9.84 -10.14
N LYS A 17 5.34 10.24 -9.88
CA LYS A 17 6.14 9.70 -8.78
C LYS A 17 5.51 10.00 -7.41
N ALA A 18 4.98 11.21 -7.22
CA ALA A 18 4.26 11.60 -6.01
C ALA A 18 2.95 10.81 -5.84
N PHE A 19 2.20 10.63 -6.93
CA PHE A 19 0.97 9.84 -6.94
C PHE A 19 1.24 8.38 -6.57
N LYS A 20 2.23 7.73 -7.21
CA LYS A 20 2.66 6.36 -6.88
C LYS A 20 3.02 6.23 -5.41
N THR A 21 3.71 7.22 -4.85
CA THR A 21 4.04 7.26 -3.42
C THR A 21 2.80 7.34 -2.53
N ARG A 22 1.83 8.22 -2.86
CA ARG A 22 0.57 8.32 -2.12
C ARG A 22 -0.27 7.04 -2.20
N VAL A 23 -0.33 6.41 -3.37
CA VAL A 23 -1.04 5.12 -3.57
C VAL A 23 -0.42 4.02 -2.71
N ARG A 24 0.92 3.92 -2.68
CA ARG A 24 1.63 2.95 -1.82
C ARG A 24 1.36 3.22 -0.34
N LYS A 25 1.47 4.46 0.12
CA LYS A 25 1.17 4.82 1.53
C LYS A 25 -0.26 4.49 1.94
N ALA A 26 -1.21 4.69 1.03
CA ALA A 26 -2.62 4.39 1.26
C ALA A 26 -2.94 2.88 1.22
N HIS A 27 -1.97 2.01 0.88
CA HIS A 27 -2.14 0.54 0.80
C HIS A 27 -3.33 0.08 -0.07
N ILE A 28 -3.72 0.90 -1.06
CA ILE A 28 -4.94 0.68 -1.86
C ILE A 28 -4.83 -0.62 -2.66
N ILE A 29 -3.65 -0.89 -3.23
CA ILE A 29 -3.40 -2.08 -4.04
C ILE A 29 -3.46 -3.34 -3.17
N GLU A 30 -2.81 -3.31 -2.00
CA GLU A 30 -2.81 -4.43 -1.06
C GLU A 30 -4.21 -4.73 -0.51
N LEU A 31 -5.00 -3.70 -0.22
CA LEU A 31 -6.38 -3.85 0.24
C LEU A 31 -7.29 -4.37 -0.87
N SER A 32 -7.10 -3.90 -2.11
CA SER A 32 -7.83 -4.40 -3.28
C SER A 32 -7.54 -5.90 -3.49
N ASN A 33 -6.26 -6.28 -3.49
CA ASN A 33 -5.83 -7.67 -3.65
C ASN A 33 -6.29 -8.60 -2.52
N GLN A 34 -6.49 -8.08 -1.30
CA GLN A 34 -7.10 -8.85 -0.20
C GLN A 34 -8.60 -9.11 -0.40
N LYS A 35 -9.28 -8.26 -1.18
CA LYS A 35 -10.71 -8.40 -1.48
C LYS A 35 -11.00 -9.23 -2.73
N THR A 36 -10.02 -9.48 -3.58
CA THR A 36 -10.19 -10.21 -4.85
C THR A 36 -10.63 -11.66 -4.66
N HIS A 37 -10.21 -12.32 -3.57
CA HIS A 37 -10.61 -13.70 -3.27
C HIS A 37 -11.02 -13.83 -1.81
N PHE A 38 -11.98 -14.71 -1.54
CA PHE A 38 -12.34 -15.05 -0.16
C PHE A 38 -11.14 -15.65 0.57
N ILE A 39 -10.85 -15.11 1.76
CA ILE A 39 -9.79 -15.60 2.66
C ILE A 39 -10.46 -15.95 3.98
N SER A 40 -10.22 -17.17 4.47
CA SER A 40 -10.73 -17.60 5.78
C SER A 40 -10.12 -16.77 6.93
N ARG A 41 -10.84 -16.67 8.05
CA ARG A 41 -10.36 -15.91 9.23
C ARG A 41 -9.02 -16.43 9.77
N SER A 42 -8.79 -17.74 9.72
CA SER A 42 -7.54 -18.38 10.13
C SER A 42 -6.37 -17.97 9.25
N GLU A 43 -6.56 -17.97 7.93
CA GLU A 43 -5.55 -17.53 6.97
C GLU A 43 -5.24 -16.04 7.09
N LEU A 44 -6.26 -15.20 7.32
CA LEU A 44 -6.08 -13.78 7.61
C LEU A 44 -5.23 -13.55 8.87
N LYS A 45 -5.50 -14.29 9.96
CA LYS A 45 -4.72 -14.24 11.20
C LYS A 45 -3.27 -14.67 10.98
N ARG A 46 -3.04 -15.74 10.19
CA ARG A 46 -1.71 -16.22 9.81
C ARG A 46 -0.92 -15.16 9.04
N ARG A 47 -1.54 -14.51 8.04
CA ARG A 47 -0.92 -13.43 7.25
C ARG A 47 -0.54 -12.21 8.10
N ARG A 48 -1.41 -11.80 9.04
CA ARG A 48 -1.12 -10.71 9.98
C ARG A 48 0.07 -11.03 10.89
N LYS A 49 0.12 -12.24 11.46
CA LYS A 49 1.26 -12.70 12.29
C LYS A 49 2.58 -12.68 11.50
N LYS A 50 2.58 -13.21 10.27
CA LYS A 50 3.76 -13.19 9.38
C LYS A 50 4.23 -11.77 9.05
N ARG A 51 3.30 -10.83 8.78
CA ARG A 51 3.66 -9.42 8.54
C ARG A 51 4.33 -8.78 9.75
N LYS A 52 3.77 -8.93 10.95
CA LYS A 52 4.33 -8.35 12.19
C LYS A 52 5.78 -8.81 12.45
N ILE A 53 6.08 -10.09 12.22
CA ILE A 53 7.43 -10.64 12.36
C ILE A 53 8.41 -9.98 11.38
N ARG A 54 7.99 -9.81 10.11
CA ARG A 54 8.85 -9.17 9.10
C ARG A 54 9.08 -7.68 9.38
N THR A 55 8.07 -6.94 9.83
CA THR A 55 8.24 -5.51 10.14
C THR A 55 9.23 -5.30 11.29
N ASN A 56 9.14 -6.11 12.35
CA ASN A 56 10.06 -6.03 13.48
C ASN A 56 11.52 -6.41 13.14
N GLN A 57 11.78 -7.16 12.06
CA GLN A 57 13.15 -7.50 11.64
C GLN A 57 13.92 -6.33 11.00
N TYR A 58 13.23 -5.25 10.60
CA TYR A 58 13.85 -4.08 9.96
C TYR A 58 13.82 -2.82 10.86
N GLU A 59 13.28 -2.93 12.08
CA GLU A 59 13.26 -1.85 13.09
C GLU A 59 14.36 -2.02 14.16
N LEU A 60 15.23 -3.04 14.03
CA LEU A 60 16.48 -3.26 14.76
C LEU A 60 17.67 -2.93 13.84
#